data_AF-A0A5P1RH75-F1
#
_entry.id   AF-A0A5P1RH75-F1
#
_cell.length_a   1.000
_cell.length_b   1.000
_cell.length_c   1.000
_cell.angle_alpha   90.00
_cell.angle_beta   90.00
_cell.angle_gamma   90.00
#
_symmetry.space_group_name_H-M   'P 1'
#
loop_
_entity.id
_entity.type
_entity.pdbx_description
1 polymer ?
#
loop_
_entity_poly.entity_id
_entity_poly.type
_entity_poly.pdbx_seq_one_letter_code
_entity_poly.pdbx_strand_id
1 'polypeptide(L)' 'MNQESLHPKFVEAMRKLTAMSEEDRLSDENKELFEQAMNYAPLDIQPQLIAIRKKYDDLH' A
#
# COMPACT_ATOMS: atom_id res chain seq x y z
N MET A 1 -5.69 -21.64 -3.79
CA MET A 1 -5.73 -20.18 -3.60
C MET A 1 -6.13 -19.58 -4.94
N ASN A 2 -7.39 -19.19 -5.12
CA ASN A 2 -7.80 -18.50 -6.34
C ASN A 2 -7.17 -17.12 -6.30
N GLN A 3 -6.03 -16.96 -6.98
CA GLN A 3 -5.49 -15.63 -7.30
C GLN A 3 -6.37 -15.04 -8.39
N GLU A 4 -7.61 -14.70 -8.05
CA GLU A 4 -8.41 -13.79 -8.86
C GLU A 4 -7.56 -12.53 -8.98
N SER A 5 -7.18 -12.25 -10.22
CA SER A 5 -6.12 -11.35 -10.63
C SER A 5 -6.10 -10.08 -9.77
N LEU A 6 -5.11 -9.98 -8.88
CA LEU A 6 -4.83 -8.74 -8.16
C LEU A 6 -4.84 -7.58 -9.16
N HIS A 7 -5.55 -6.51 -8.82
CA HIS A 7 -5.72 -5.40 -9.75
C HIS A 7 -4.34 -4.87 -10.18
N PRO A 8 -4.08 -4.63 -11.48
CA PRO A 8 -2.75 -4.25 -11.95
C PRO A 8 -2.15 -3.04 -11.23
N LYS A 9 -2.97 -2.03 -10.91
CA LYS A 9 -2.53 -0.86 -10.13
C LYS A 9 -2.13 -1.21 -8.69
N PHE A 10 -2.80 -2.18 -8.06
CA PHE A 10 -2.41 -2.66 -6.74
C PHE A 10 -1.05 -3.35 -6.80
N VAL A 11 -0.85 -4.23 -7.78
CA VAL A 11 0.42 -4.95 -7.96
C VAL A 11 1.56 -3.97 -8.23
N GLU A 12 1.33 -2.97 -9.08
CA GLU A 12 2.34 -1.96 -9.40
C GLU A 12 2.67 -1.08 -8.19
N ALA A 13 1.65 -0.60 -7.46
CA ALA A 13 1.84 0.17 -6.25
C ALA A 13 2.61 -0.63 -5.20
N MET A 14 2.20 -1.87 -4.91
CA MET A 14 2.90 -2.75 -3.97
C MET A 14 4.33 -3.04 -4.39
N ARG A 15 4.60 -3.22 -5.70
CA ARG A 15 5.96 -3.44 -6.19
C ARG A 15 6.86 -2.23 -5.96
N LYS A 16 6.33 -1.01 -6.12
CA LYS A 16 7.05 0.23 -5.82
C LYS A 16 7.26 0.40 -4.31
N LEU A 17 6.19 0.22 -3.53
CA LEU A 17 6.21 0.37 -2.07
C LEU A 17 7.11 -0.67 -1.37
N THR A 18 7.23 -1.89 -1.90
CA THR A 18 8.13 -2.94 -1.35
C THR A 18 9.58 -2.76 -1.75
N ALA A 19 9.86 -1.99 -2.80
CA ALA A 19 11.22 -1.61 -3.21
C ALA A 19 11.75 -0.40 -2.43
N MET A 20 10.90 0.31 -1.69
CA MET A 20 11.22 1.48 -0.89
C MET A 20 11.53 1.11 0.56
N SER A 21 12.30 1.95 1.24
CA SER A 21 12.50 1.85 2.68
C SER A 21 11.21 2.17 3.44
N GLU A 22 11.10 1.79 4.73
CA GLU A 22 9.91 2.09 5.52
C GLU A 22 9.66 3.60 5.63
N GLU A 23 10.71 4.41 5.77
CA GLU A 23 10.65 5.88 5.79
C GLU A 23 10.16 6.44 4.44
N ASP A 24 10.72 5.96 3.33
CA ASP A 24 10.31 6.42 1.99
C ASP A 24 8.86 6.03 1.68
N ARG A 25 8.44 4.83 2.08
CA ARG A 25 7.06 4.35 1.90
C ARG A 25 6.07 5.17 2.71
N LEU A 26 6.52 5.68 3.85
CA LEU A 26 5.79 6.52 4.78
C LEU A 26 6.16 8.00 4.57
N SER A 27 6.22 8.46 3.32
CA SER A 27 6.42 9.87 2.98
C SER A 27 5.22 10.46 2.23
N ASP A 28 5.01 11.78 2.33
CA ASP A 28 3.96 12.49 1.59
C ASP A 28 4.09 12.30 0.07
N GLU A 29 5.32 12.17 -0.43
CA GLU A 29 5.61 11.95 -1.86
C GLU A 29 5.09 10.60 -2.36
N ASN A 30 5.06 9.58 -1.50
CA ASN A 30 4.60 8.22 -1.83
C ASN A 30 3.19 7.90 -1.31
N LYS A 31 2.54 8.87 -0.64
CA LYS A 31 1.16 8.74 -0.15
C LYS A 31 0.19 8.34 -1.25
N GLU A 32 0.34 8.89 -2.46
CA GLU A 32 -0.53 8.55 -3.59
C GLU A 32 -0.39 7.09 -4.02
N LEU A 33 0.83 6.52 -4.02
CA LEU A 33 1.05 5.09 -4.27
C LEU A 33 0.40 4.23 -3.19
N PHE A 34 0.46 4.68 -1.94
CA PHE A 34 -0.16 3.99 -0.82
C PHE A 34 -1.70 4.01 -0.92
N GLU A 35 -2.29 5.15 -1.28
CA GLU A 35 -3.73 5.27 -1.52
C GLU A 35 -4.18 4.43 -2.71
N GLN A 36 -3.41 4.38 -3.80
CA GLN A 36 -3.67 3.46 -4.91
C GLN A 36 -3.63 2.01 -4.45
N ALA A 37 -2.64 1.61 -3.63
CA ALA A 37 -2.60 0.27 -3.06
C ALA A 37 -3.86 -0.01 -2.23
N MET A 38 -4.31 0.90 -1.36
CA MET A 38 -5.51 0.67 -0.56
C MET A 38 -6.79 0.59 -1.40
N ASN A 39 -6.96 1.47 -2.37
CA ASN A 39 -8.17 1.55 -3.20
C ASN A 39 -8.39 0.30 -4.04
N TYR A 40 -7.29 -0.35 -4.45
CA TYR A 40 -7.33 -1.53 -5.31
C TYR A 40 -6.95 -2.82 -4.57
N ALA A 41 -6.70 -2.75 -3.26
CA ALA A 41 -6.36 -3.90 -2.45
C ALA A 41 -7.60 -4.80 -2.23
N PRO A 42 -7.41 -6.12 -2.33
CA PRO A 42 -8.46 -7.06 -1.94
C PRO A 42 -8.71 -7.01 -0.42
N LEU A 43 -9.91 -7.42 0.00
CA LEU A 43 -10.41 -7.27 1.37
C LEU A 43 -9.53 -7.98 2.43
N ASP A 44 -8.82 -9.02 2.04
CA ASP A 44 -7.87 -9.77 2.86
C ASP A 44 -6.54 -9.02 3.10
N ILE A 45 -6.14 -8.12 2.20
CA ILE A 45 -4.90 -7.33 2.32
C ILE A 45 -5.15 -5.94 2.94
N GLN A 46 -6.35 -5.36 2.76
CA GLN A 46 -6.68 -4.03 3.29
C GLN A 46 -6.33 -3.81 4.79
N PRO A 47 -6.56 -4.76 5.71
CA PRO A 47 -6.19 -4.59 7.12
C PRO A 47 -4.69 -4.31 7.33
N GLN A 48 -3.82 -4.92 6.51
CA GLN A 48 -2.38 -4.73 6.60
C GLN A 48 -1.98 -3.33 6.12
N LEU A 49 -2.60 -2.85 5.04
CA LEU A 49 -2.35 -1.51 4.53
C LEU A 49 -2.85 -0.43 5.48
N ILE A 50 -4.01 -0.63 6.11
CA ILE A 50 -4.54 0.28 7.14
C ILE A 50 -3.57 0.38 8.32
N ALA A 51 -2.98 -0.73 8.75
CA ALA A 51 -2.00 -0.71 9.85
C ALA A 51 -0.75 0.13 9.49
N ILE A 52 -0.28 0.04 8.24
CA ILE A 52 0.84 0.86 7.75
C ILE A 52 0.44 2.33 7.64
N ARG A 53 -0.76 2.64 7.12
CA ARG A 53 -1.29 4.01 7.07
C ARG A 53 -1.44 4.61 8.47
N LYS A 54 -1.90 3.84 9.45
CA LYS A 54 -2.01 4.34 10.82
C LYS A 54 -0.64 4.73 11.39
N LYS A 55 0.40 3.95 11.10
CA LYS A 55 1.78 4.32 11.46
C LYS A 55 2.23 5.61 10.78
N TYR A 56 1.85 5.82 9.51
CA TYR A 56 2.09 7.08 8.79
C TYR A 56 1.45 8.26 9.52
N ASP A 57 0.15 8.15 9.81
CA ASP A 57 -0.63 9.18 10.49
C ASP A 57 -0.15 9.45 11.93
N ASP A 58 0.49 8.47 12.59
CA ASP A 58 1.11 8.65 13.92
C ASP A 58 2.49 9.36 13.85
N LEU A 59 3.14 9.37 12.69
CA LEU A 59 4.46 9.97 12.45
C LEU A 59 4.40 11.44 12.01
N HIS A 60 3.24 11.89 11.51
CA HIS A 60 2.98 13.24 10.97
C HIS A 60 1.88 13.97 11.72
#